data_AF-A0A7K4EMS8-F1
#
_entry.id   AF-A0A7K4EMS8-F1
#
_cell.length_a   1.000
_cell.length_b   1.000
_cell.length_c   1.000
_cell.angle_alpha   90.00
_cell.angle_beta   90.00
_cell.angle_gamma   90.00
#
_symmetry.space_group_name_H-M   'P 1'
#
loop_
_entity.id
_entity.type
_entity.pdbx_description
1 polymer ?
#
loop_
_entity_poly.entity_id
_entity_poly.type
_entity_poly.pdbx_seq_one_letter_code
_entity_poly.pdbx_strand_id
1 'polypeptide(L)'
;MAALSSCRTPLAWAPPTDPERQLQPGCQRLSLANNINLATRNLTLTNSTATTLGGVLSGTGSLIKSGAGDLTLAGANASYNGVVQLTNGRLVIANDAAIGIGSLRTSANTTLDSDASRIINNAVQLLGNLNLAGSNDLAINGSISGNGGLTKNGSAALTLGGASTYVGGTRLNAGTLILAPVLRWATPIAG
;
A
#
# COMPACT_ATOMS: atom_id res chain seq x y z
N MET A 1 20.48 16.47 -4.73
CA MET A 1 19.77 15.18 -4.58
C MET A 1 20.51 14.34 -3.55
N ALA A 2 20.06 14.39 -2.31
CA ALA A 2 20.33 13.45 -1.22
C ALA A 2 19.58 13.99 0.01
N ALA A 3 18.26 13.81 0.06
CA ALA A 3 17.53 14.06 1.30
C ALA A 3 17.82 12.87 2.21
N LEU A 4 18.71 13.12 3.16
CA LEU A 4 19.27 12.15 4.10
C LEU A 4 18.15 11.39 4.82
N SER A 5 18.14 10.08 4.58
CA SER A 5 17.46 9.05 5.35
C SER A 5 18.13 8.87 6.72
N SER A 6 18.28 9.94 7.50
CA SER A 6 18.93 9.87 8.82
C SER A 6 17.92 9.54 9.92
N CYS A 7 17.34 8.35 9.85
CA CYS A 7 16.89 7.64 11.05
C CYS A 7 18.11 6.89 11.61
N ARG A 8 19.03 7.60 12.26
CA ARG A 8 20.10 6.92 13.02
C ARG A 8 19.49 6.43 14.33
N THR A 9 19.68 5.16 14.64
CA THR A 9 19.53 4.63 16.00
C THR A 9 20.33 5.52 16.96
N PRO A 10 19.83 5.78 18.18
CA PRO A 10 20.61 6.53 19.16
C PRO A 10 21.90 5.75 19.41
N LEU A 11 23.04 6.33 19.00
CA LEU A 11 24.34 5.81 19.40
C LEU A 11 24.45 5.98 20.91
N ALA A 12 24.86 4.90 21.57
CA ALA A 12 24.94 4.78 23.02
C ALA A 12 25.83 5.86 23.65
N TRP A 13 25.38 6.37 24.80
CA TRP A 13 26.13 7.13 25.80
C TRP A 13 26.95 8.33 25.29
N ALA A 14 26.32 9.51 25.30
CA ALA A 14 27.02 10.80 25.28
C ALA A 14 27.10 11.39 26.70
N PRO A 15 28.24 11.99 27.10
CA PRO A 15 28.45 12.54 28.45
C PRO A 15 27.56 13.76 28.77
N PRO A 16 27.35 14.11 30.06
CA PRO A 16 26.25 14.97 30.53
C PRO A 16 26.30 16.46 30.18
N THR A 17 27.26 16.94 29.39
CA THR A 17 27.58 18.39 29.27
C THR A 17 27.30 19.00 27.90
N ASP A 18 26.53 18.35 27.03
CA ASP A 18 26.15 18.92 25.73
C ASP A 18 24.87 19.77 25.83
N PRO A 19 24.92 21.10 25.55
CA PRO A 19 23.76 21.98 25.55
C PRO A 19 22.78 21.76 24.38
N GLU A 20 23.10 20.90 23.39
CA GLU A 20 22.20 20.55 22.28
C GLU A 20 21.26 19.36 22.58
N ARG A 21 20.72 19.24 23.79
CA ARG A 21 19.49 18.44 24.04
C ARG A 21 18.26 19.11 23.41
N GLN A 22 18.30 19.36 22.12
CA GLN A 22 17.09 19.54 21.33
C GLN A 22 16.50 18.14 21.16
N LEU A 23 15.28 17.96 21.65
CA LEU A 23 14.44 16.81 21.34
C LEU A 23 14.53 16.57 19.83
N GLN A 24 15.25 15.53 19.39
CA GLN A 24 15.10 15.06 18.02
C GLN A 24 13.60 14.86 17.84
N PRO A 25 12.95 15.51 16.84
CA PRO A 25 11.54 15.28 16.59
C PRO A 25 11.41 13.79 16.40
N GLY A 26 10.77 13.12 17.37
CA GLY A 26 10.64 11.69 17.34
C GLY A 26 9.98 11.35 16.01
N CYS A 27 10.70 10.64 15.14
CA CYS A 27 10.07 9.83 14.11
C CYS A 27 9.30 8.73 14.83
N GLN A 28 8.25 9.11 15.55
CA GLN A 28 7.47 8.25 16.39
C GLN A 28 6.46 7.59 15.46
N ARG A 29 6.91 6.49 14.83
CA ARG A 29 6.04 5.63 14.05
C ARG A 29 5.15 4.88 15.03
N LEU A 30 3.85 5.06 14.94
CA LEU A 30 2.90 4.29 15.75
C LEU A 30 2.87 2.86 15.22
N SER A 31 3.29 1.87 15.99
CA SER A 31 3.27 0.46 15.59
C SER A 31 2.30 -0.32 16.48
N LEU A 32 1.22 -0.79 15.88
CA LEU A 32 0.18 -1.56 16.56
C LEU A 32 0.31 -3.03 16.12
N ALA A 33 0.77 -3.89 17.03
CA ALA A 33 0.86 -5.34 16.79
C ALA A 33 -0.44 -6.09 17.14
N ASN A 34 -1.43 -5.39 17.71
CA ASN A 34 -2.67 -5.98 18.17
C ASN A 34 -3.56 -6.39 16.99
N ASN A 35 -4.30 -7.48 17.16
CA ASN A 35 -5.36 -7.87 16.23
C ASN A 35 -6.50 -6.84 16.30
N ILE A 36 -7.06 -6.50 15.14
CA ILE A 36 -8.14 -5.52 15.00
C ILE A 36 -9.32 -6.22 14.33
N ASN A 37 -10.38 -6.50 15.10
CA ASN A 37 -11.65 -6.99 14.56
C ASN A 37 -12.56 -5.79 14.26
N LEU A 38 -12.77 -5.51 12.98
CA LEU A 38 -13.67 -4.46 12.54
C LEU A 38 -15.14 -4.88 12.60
N ALA A 39 -15.44 -6.18 12.70
CA ALA A 39 -16.79 -6.72 12.53
C ALA A 39 -17.47 -6.09 11.30
N THR A 40 -18.51 -5.28 11.48
CA THR A 40 -19.18 -4.53 10.40
C THR A 40 -18.91 -3.02 10.42
N ARG A 41 -18.02 -2.56 11.31
CA ARG A 41 -17.76 -1.13 11.57
C ARG A 41 -16.52 -0.65 10.83
N ASN A 42 -16.55 0.61 10.40
CA ASN A 42 -15.41 1.20 9.73
C ASN A 42 -14.38 1.71 10.74
N LEU A 43 -13.09 1.51 10.44
CA LEU A 43 -11.96 2.15 11.11
C LEU A 43 -11.39 3.22 10.20
N THR A 44 -11.44 4.48 10.65
CA THR A 44 -10.85 5.61 9.92
C THR A 44 -9.54 6.04 10.59
N LEU A 45 -8.45 6.03 9.83
CA LEU A 45 -7.12 6.46 10.25
C LEU A 45 -6.81 7.83 9.63
N THR A 46 -6.77 8.85 10.50
CA THR A 46 -6.51 10.26 10.18
C THR A 46 -5.09 10.71 10.55
N ASN A 47 -4.20 9.76 10.86
CA ASN A 47 -2.85 10.01 11.34
C ASN A 47 -2.02 10.89 10.38
N SER A 48 -1.28 11.85 10.95
CA SER A 48 -0.30 12.67 10.22
C SER A 48 1.11 12.07 10.22
N THR A 49 1.41 11.18 11.17
CA THR A 49 2.67 10.44 11.28
C THR A 49 2.54 9.04 10.69
N ALA A 50 3.66 8.41 10.33
CA ALA A 50 3.63 7.04 9.84
C ALA A 50 3.06 6.07 10.90
N THR A 51 2.21 5.14 10.47
CA THR A 51 1.59 4.12 11.33
C THR A 51 1.75 2.74 10.69
N THR A 52 2.09 1.73 11.50
CA THR A 52 2.15 0.33 11.11
C THR A 52 1.08 -0.45 11.84
N LEU A 53 0.22 -1.15 11.09
CA LEU A 53 -0.66 -2.19 11.60
C LEU A 53 -0.02 -3.55 11.33
N GLY A 54 0.60 -4.13 12.36
CA GLY A 54 1.27 -5.42 12.31
C GLY A 54 0.39 -6.60 12.73
N GLY A 55 -0.68 -6.35 13.49
CA GLY A 55 -1.61 -7.41 13.86
C GLY A 55 -2.60 -7.76 12.75
N VAL A 56 -3.35 -8.85 12.97
CA VAL A 56 -4.35 -9.33 12.00
C VAL A 56 -5.58 -8.43 12.03
N LEU A 57 -5.96 -7.89 10.88
CA LEU A 57 -7.26 -7.29 10.63
C LEU A 57 -8.27 -8.38 10.27
N SER A 58 -9.50 -8.27 10.78
CA SER A 58 -10.60 -9.20 10.48
C SER A 58 -11.96 -8.49 10.43
N GLY A 59 -12.96 -9.16 9.85
CA GLY A 59 -14.31 -8.61 9.64
C GLY A 59 -14.55 -8.09 8.23
N THR A 60 -15.69 -7.42 8.04
CA THR A 60 -16.19 -6.86 6.78
C THR A 60 -16.26 -5.33 6.79
N GLY A 61 -16.11 -4.69 7.95
CA GLY A 61 -16.01 -3.24 8.08
C GLY A 61 -14.82 -2.68 7.29
N SER A 62 -14.92 -1.44 6.81
CA SER A 62 -13.88 -0.84 5.97
C SER A 62 -12.74 -0.25 6.79
N LEU A 63 -11.52 -0.35 6.27
CA LEU A 63 -10.36 0.39 6.75
C LEU A 63 -10.17 1.61 5.87
N ILE A 64 -10.38 2.81 6.41
CA ILE A 64 -10.32 4.08 5.68
C ILE A 64 -9.06 4.83 6.08
N LYS A 65 -8.12 5.00 5.15
CA LYS A 65 -6.88 5.74 5.34
C LYS A 65 -7.00 7.13 4.72
N SER A 66 -7.26 8.14 5.56
CA SER A 66 -7.49 9.54 5.18
C SER A 66 -6.45 10.53 5.72
N GLY A 67 -5.58 10.09 6.62
CA GLY A 67 -4.46 10.90 7.13
C GLY A 67 -3.35 11.14 6.09
N ALA A 68 -2.47 12.10 6.36
CA ALA A 68 -1.32 12.39 5.49
C ALA A 68 -0.15 11.42 5.71
N GLY A 69 -0.01 10.84 6.91
CA GLY A 69 1.10 9.94 7.23
C GLY A 69 0.99 8.59 6.52
N ASP A 70 2.10 7.89 6.34
CA ASP A 70 2.10 6.58 5.70
C ASP A 70 1.38 5.53 6.56
N LEU A 71 0.63 4.63 5.94
CA LEU A 71 0.08 3.45 6.59
C LEU A 71 0.78 2.21 6.06
N THR A 72 1.45 1.46 6.93
CA THR A 72 2.01 0.14 6.61
C THR A 72 1.07 -0.94 7.11
N LEU A 73 0.59 -1.81 6.21
CA LEU A 73 -0.17 -3.01 6.56
C LEU A 73 0.76 -4.22 6.50
N ALA A 74 1.19 -4.69 7.66
CA ALA A 74 2.11 -5.82 7.80
C ALA A 74 1.42 -7.11 8.29
N GLY A 75 0.19 -7.00 8.81
CA GLY A 75 -0.61 -8.15 9.22
C GLY A 75 -0.98 -9.09 8.06
N ALA A 76 -1.00 -10.39 8.34
CA ALA A 76 -1.52 -11.41 7.42
C ALA A 76 -3.05 -11.51 7.55
N ASN A 77 -3.78 -10.73 6.76
CA ASN A 77 -5.21 -10.47 6.98
C ASN A 77 -6.12 -11.41 6.18
N ALA A 78 -5.80 -12.70 6.15
CA ALA A 78 -6.42 -13.69 5.24
C ALA A 78 -7.96 -13.79 5.34
N SER A 79 -8.56 -13.43 6.49
CA SER A 79 -10.02 -13.46 6.71
C SER A 79 -10.71 -12.08 6.59
N TYR A 80 -9.94 -11.01 6.36
CA TYR A 80 -10.49 -9.67 6.22
C TYR A 80 -11.16 -9.49 4.86
N ASN A 81 -12.46 -9.20 4.86
CA ASN A 81 -13.29 -9.03 3.67
C ASN A 81 -13.85 -7.59 3.55
N GLY A 82 -13.29 -6.67 4.32
CA GLY A 82 -13.64 -5.26 4.22
C GLY A 82 -12.93 -4.58 3.06
N VAL A 83 -13.38 -3.37 2.72
CA VAL A 83 -12.69 -2.55 1.74
C VAL A 83 -11.57 -1.76 2.42
N VAL A 84 -10.35 -1.81 1.88
CA VAL A 84 -9.30 -0.84 2.22
C VAL A 84 -9.49 0.37 1.33
N GLN A 85 -9.88 1.50 1.92
CA GLN A 85 -10.09 2.76 1.22
C GLN A 85 -8.90 3.68 1.47
N LEU A 86 -8.07 3.86 0.45
CA LEU A 86 -6.99 4.82 0.46
C LEU A 86 -7.53 6.14 -0.10
N THR A 87 -7.83 7.09 0.79
CA THR A 87 -8.37 8.41 0.41
C THR A 87 -7.32 9.50 0.44
N ASN A 88 -6.24 9.33 1.22
CA ASN A 88 -5.10 10.25 1.26
C ASN A 88 -3.80 9.56 1.69
N GLY A 89 -2.67 10.16 1.30
CA GLY A 89 -1.33 9.71 1.66
C GLY A 89 -0.91 8.42 0.97
N ARG A 90 -0.07 7.64 1.66
CA ARG A 90 0.53 6.41 1.14
C ARG A 90 0.10 5.18 1.92
N LEU A 91 -0.20 4.10 1.21
CA LEU A 91 -0.34 2.75 1.73
C LEU A 91 0.88 1.92 1.34
N VAL A 92 1.52 1.29 2.31
CA VAL A 92 2.65 0.37 2.13
C VAL A 92 2.17 -1.04 2.45
N ILE A 93 2.25 -1.92 1.46
CA ILE A 93 1.95 -3.35 1.59
C ILE A 93 3.19 -4.06 2.12
N ALA A 94 3.09 -4.60 3.34
CA ALA A 94 4.17 -5.33 4.00
C ALA A 94 3.89 -6.83 4.18
N ASN A 95 2.79 -7.32 3.59
CA ASN A 95 2.43 -8.73 3.52
C ASN A 95 1.57 -8.94 2.27
N ASP A 96 1.70 -10.07 1.57
CA ASP A 96 0.89 -10.36 0.38
C ASP A 96 -0.61 -10.48 0.71
N ALA A 97 -0.94 -10.93 1.93
CA ALA A 97 -2.29 -10.99 2.46
C ALA A 97 -2.72 -9.71 3.22
N ALA A 98 -1.99 -8.59 3.10
CA ALA A 98 -2.24 -7.38 3.89
C ALA A 98 -3.61 -6.74 3.64
N ILE A 99 -4.16 -6.83 2.42
CA ILE A 99 -5.50 -6.30 2.10
C ILE A 99 -6.59 -7.35 2.40
N GLY A 100 -6.21 -8.61 2.65
CA GLY A 100 -7.12 -9.73 2.89
C GLY A 100 -7.75 -10.27 1.61
N ILE A 101 -9.04 -10.62 1.67
CA ILE A 101 -9.84 -11.08 0.52
C ILE A 101 -10.74 -9.98 -0.05
N GLY A 102 -10.79 -8.83 0.62
CA GLY A 102 -11.57 -7.68 0.20
C GLY A 102 -10.98 -6.95 -1.02
N SER A 103 -11.38 -5.69 -1.20
CA SER A 103 -10.89 -4.84 -2.29
C SER A 103 -10.09 -3.65 -1.78
N LEU A 104 -9.24 -3.10 -2.65
CA LEU A 104 -8.58 -1.82 -2.46
C LEU A 104 -9.32 -0.76 -3.30
N ARG A 105 -9.70 0.35 -2.68
CA ARG A 105 -10.27 1.51 -3.38
C ARG A 105 -9.36 2.70 -3.17
N THR A 106 -8.96 3.36 -4.26
CA THR A 106 -8.00 4.47 -4.21
C THR A 106 -8.62 5.76 -4.76
N SER A 107 -8.48 6.85 -4.02
CA SER A 107 -8.84 8.20 -4.48
C SER A 107 -7.69 8.84 -5.28
N ALA A 108 -7.96 10.01 -5.87
CA ALA A 108 -6.94 10.77 -6.59
C ALA A 108 -5.75 11.15 -5.69
N ASN A 109 -4.56 11.19 -6.28
CA ASN A 109 -3.31 11.60 -5.63
C ASN A 109 -2.88 10.75 -4.43
N THR A 110 -3.38 9.53 -4.35
CA THR A 110 -2.94 8.56 -3.35
C THR A 110 -1.75 7.74 -3.85
N THR A 111 -0.98 7.17 -2.93
CA THR A 111 0.21 6.39 -3.27
C THR A 111 0.12 4.97 -2.74
N LEU A 112 0.36 3.98 -3.60
CA LEU A 112 0.56 2.59 -3.21
C LEU A 112 2.04 2.23 -3.35
N ASP A 113 2.56 1.51 -2.37
CA ASP A 113 3.91 0.96 -2.41
C ASP A 113 3.98 -0.39 -1.67
N SER A 114 5.12 -1.06 -1.79
CA SER A 114 5.44 -2.30 -1.08
C SER A 114 6.78 -2.19 -0.36
N ASP A 115 6.90 -2.87 0.78
CA ASP A 115 8.14 -2.90 1.58
C ASP A 115 9.20 -3.86 1.01
N ALA A 116 8.78 -4.83 0.19
CA ALA A 116 9.55 -5.84 -0.48
C ALA A 116 8.86 -6.22 -1.81
N SER A 117 9.35 -7.23 -2.51
CA SER A 117 8.59 -7.81 -3.63
C SER A 117 7.27 -8.38 -3.12
N ARG A 118 6.13 -7.87 -3.61
CA ARG A 118 4.79 -8.25 -3.13
C ARG A 118 3.85 -8.61 -4.26
N ILE A 119 2.88 -9.47 -3.93
CA ILE A 119 1.77 -9.82 -4.82
C ILE A 119 0.46 -9.49 -4.09
N ILE A 120 -0.40 -8.71 -4.75
CA ILE A 120 -1.77 -8.49 -4.30
C ILE A 120 -2.76 -9.10 -5.29
N ASN A 121 -3.65 -9.95 -4.78
CA ASN A 121 -4.68 -10.62 -5.59
C ASN A 121 -6.05 -9.92 -5.50
N ASN A 122 -6.11 -8.82 -4.75
CA ASN A 122 -7.33 -8.06 -4.47
C ASN A 122 -7.76 -7.23 -5.68
N ALA A 123 -9.06 -7.10 -5.88
CA ALA A 123 -9.60 -6.14 -6.83
C ALA A 123 -9.23 -4.71 -6.41
N VAL A 124 -8.80 -3.91 -7.38
CA VAL A 124 -8.41 -2.51 -7.20
C VAL A 124 -9.38 -1.61 -7.95
N GLN A 125 -10.04 -0.70 -7.23
CA GLN A 125 -10.94 0.30 -7.78
C GLN A 125 -10.30 1.69 -7.73
N LEU A 126 -9.97 2.25 -8.89
CA LEU A 126 -9.39 3.56 -9.08
C LEU A 126 -10.51 4.61 -9.23
N LEU A 127 -10.81 5.36 -8.16
CA LEU A 127 -11.70 6.51 -8.23
C LEU A 127 -10.98 7.78 -8.74
N GLY A 128 -9.65 7.77 -8.75
CA GLY A 128 -8.80 8.81 -9.30
C GLY A 128 -7.40 8.27 -9.61
N ASN A 129 -6.47 9.14 -9.99
CA ASN A 129 -5.12 8.71 -10.35
C ASN A 129 -4.38 8.12 -9.12
N LEU A 130 -3.97 6.86 -9.23
CA LEU A 130 -3.14 6.17 -8.24
C LEU A 130 -1.67 6.27 -8.63
N ASN A 131 -0.85 6.75 -7.70
CA ASN A 131 0.60 6.74 -7.85
C ASN A 131 1.16 5.42 -7.30
N LEU A 132 1.91 4.69 -8.11
CA LEU A 132 2.71 3.57 -7.64
C LEU A 132 4.12 4.09 -7.40
N ALA A 133 4.60 4.03 -6.15
CA ALA A 133 5.91 4.57 -5.80
C ALA A 133 7.04 3.75 -6.44
N GLY A 134 6.88 2.42 -6.49
CA GLY A 134 7.81 1.51 -7.15
C GLY A 134 9.14 1.37 -6.42
N SER A 135 9.10 1.33 -5.08
CA SER A 135 10.28 1.04 -4.26
C SER A 135 10.75 -0.40 -4.45
N ASN A 136 9.79 -1.32 -4.66
CA ASN A 136 10.01 -2.75 -4.88
C ASN A 136 9.08 -3.28 -5.96
N ASP A 137 9.35 -4.50 -6.43
CA ASP A 137 8.49 -5.16 -7.40
C ASP A 137 7.10 -5.40 -6.81
N LEU A 138 6.07 -5.09 -7.59
CA LEU A 138 4.68 -5.25 -7.20
C LEU A 138 3.89 -5.91 -8.31
N ALA A 139 3.23 -7.02 -8.01
CA ALA A 139 2.26 -7.64 -8.89
C ALA A 139 0.83 -7.39 -8.39
N ILE A 140 -0.01 -6.85 -9.27
CA ILE A 140 -1.44 -6.69 -9.05
C ILE A 140 -2.15 -7.68 -9.95
N ASN A 141 -2.56 -8.81 -9.37
CA ASN A 141 -3.23 -9.90 -10.08
C ASN A 141 -4.75 -9.79 -10.04
N GLY A 142 -5.29 -9.00 -9.11
CA GLY A 142 -6.71 -8.68 -9.09
C GLY A 142 -7.13 -7.78 -10.25
N SER A 143 -8.43 -7.71 -10.52
CA SER A 143 -8.96 -6.79 -11.53
C SER A 143 -8.73 -5.34 -11.11
N ILE A 144 -8.37 -4.49 -12.07
CA ILE A 144 -8.21 -3.05 -11.88
C ILE A 144 -9.30 -2.34 -12.67
N SER A 145 -10.10 -1.51 -12.00
CA SER A 145 -11.31 -0.90 -12.59
C SER A 145 -11.50 0.54 -12.12
N GLY A 146 -12.44 1.27 -12.71
CA GLY A 146 -12.85 2.61 -12.27
C GLY A 146 -12.51 3.74 -13.25
N ASN A 147 -12.78 4.98 -12.85
CA ASN A 147 -12.59 6.16 -13.71
C ASN A 147 -11.18 6.76 -13.63
N GLY A 148 -10.38 6.33 -12.64
CA GLY A 148 -9.01 6.78 -12.43
C GLY A 148 -7.99 6.19 -13.41
N GLY A 149 -6.73 6.62 -13.26
CA GLY A 149 -5.58 6.14 -14.01
C GLY A 149 -4.44 5.69 -13.09
N LEU A 150 -3.33 5.26 -13.69
CA LEU A 150 -2.14 4.81 -12.96
C LEU A 150 -0.93 5.68 -13.33
N THR A 151 -0.15 6.10 -12.34
CA THR A 151 1.18 6.66 -12.55
C THR A 151 2.21 5.72 -11.92
N LYS A 152 2.99 5.02 -12.74
CA LYS A 152 4.08 4.16 -12.29
C LYS A 152 5.38 4.95 -12.17
N ASN A 153 5.89 5.07 -10.95
CA ASN A 153 7.17 5.67 -10.59
C ASN A 153 8.14 4.59 -10.11
N GLY A 154 9.39 4.98 -9.82
CA GLY A 154 10.41 4.08 -9.29
C GLY A 154 10.95 3.07 -10.31
N SER A 155 12.14 2.53 -10.07
CA SER A 155 12.84 1.64 -11.01
C SER A 155 12.31 0.20 -11.04
N ALA A 156 11.58 -0.22 -10.00
CA ALA A 156 11.06 -1.58 -9.88
C ALA A 156 10.02 -1.96 -10.96
N ALA A 157 9.73 -3.24 -11.11
CA ALA A 157 8.71 -3.74 -12.03
C ALA A 157 7.30 -3.67 -11.41
N LEU A 158 6.33 -3.20 -12.20
CA LEU A 158 4.90 -3.37 -11.92
C LEU A 158 4.33 -4.42 -12.87
N THR A 159 3.78 -5.49 -12.32
CA THR A 159 3.04 -6.49 -13.11
C THR A 159 1.55 -6.30 -12.94
N LEU A 160 0.81 -6.12 -14.03
CA LEU A 160 -0.64 -6.13 -14.07
C LEU A 160 -1.09 -7.49 -14.62
N GLY A 161 -1.42 -8.40 -13.71
CA GLY A 161 -1.82 -9.78 -14.02
C GLY A 161 -3.34 -9.97 -14.19
N GLY A 162 -4.14 -9.04 -13.66
CA GLY A 162 -5.59 -9.06 -13.76
C GLY A 162 -6.16 -8.27 -14.93
N ALA A 163 -7.48 -8.40 -15.15
CA ALA A 163 -8.19 -7.58 -16.12
C ALA A 163 -8.11 -6.10 -15.74
N SER A 164 -7.70 -5.25 -16.68
CA SER A 164 -7.56 -3.80 -16.50
C SER A 164 -8.64 -3.07 -17.31
N THR A 165 -9.70 -2.62 -16.63
CA THR A 165 -10.88 -1.94 -17.22
C THR A 165 -11.07 -0.51 -16.74
N TYR A 166 -10.04 0.09 -16.13
CA TYR A 166 -10.08 1.49 -15.73
C TYR A 166 -10.01 2.42 -16.96
N VAL A 167 -10.66 3.58 -16.86
CA VAL A 167 -10.85 4.51 -17.98
C VAL A 167 -9.67 5.47 -18.14
N GLY A 168 -9.03 5.86 -17.02
CA GLY A 168 -7.90 6.78 -17.06
C GLY A 168 -6.67 6.16 -17.72
N GLY A 169 -5.74 7.01 -18.18
CA GLY A 169 -4.50 6.55 -18.78
C GLY A 169 -3.53 5.93 -17.78
N THR A 170 -2.54 5.20 -18.30
CA THR A 170 -1.37 4.74 -17.54
C THR A 170 -0.13 5.50 -17.96
N ARG A 171 0.47 6.22 -17.01
CA ARG A 171 1.71 6.97 -17.19
C ARG A 171 2.88 6.21 -16.57
N LEU A 172 3.85 5.83 -17.40
CA LEU A 172 5.09 5.20 -16.96
C LEU A 172 6.19 6.26 -16.86
N ASN A 173 6.51 6.70 -15.66
CA ASN A 173 7.60 7.65 -15.42
C ASN A 173 8.96 6.96 -15.29
N ALA A 174 8.99 5.75 -14.70
CA ALA A 174 10.21 4.98 -14.49
C ALA A 174 9.90 3.48 -14.26
N GLY A 175 10.93 2.67 -14.45
CA GLY A 175 10.90 1.22 -14.25
C GLY A 175 10.20 0.48 -15.40
N THR A 176 9.67 -0.70 -15.09
CA THR A 176 9.07 -1.59 -16.08
C THR A 176 7.58 -1.80 -15.77
N LEU A 177 6.74 -1.76 -16.80
CA LEU A 177 5.35 -2.18 -16.74
C LEU A 177 5.19 -3.48 -17.52
N ILE A 178 4.78 -4.55 -16.82
CA ILE A 178 4.56 -5.88 -17.38
C ILE A 178 3.05 -6.13 -17.40
N LEU A 179 2.51 -6.47 -18.57
CA LEU A 179 1.13 -6.92 -18.70
C LEU A 179 1.15 -8.44 -18.83
N ALA A 180 0.65 -9.13 -17.80
CA ALA A 180 0.63 -10.59 -17.74
C ALA A 180 -0.80 -11.12 -17.50
N PRO A 181 -1.79 -10.74 -18.35
CA PRO A 181 -3.14 -11.22 -18.17
C PRO A 181 -3.17 -12.75 -18.23
N VAL A 182 -4.00 -13.39 -17.39
CA VAL A 182 -4.26 -14.83 -17.50
C VAL A 182 -4.77 -15.13 -18.91
N LEU A 183 -3.96 -15.84 -19.71
CA LEU A 183 -4.28 -16.24 -21.06
C LEU A 183 -5.47 -17.21 -21.04
N ARG A 184 -6.69 -16.72 -21.31
CA ARG A 184 -7.87 -17.56 -21.52
C ARG A 184 -8.09 -17.85 -23.00
N TRP A 185 -7.17 -18.55 -23.68
CA TRP A 185 -7.38 -18.93 -25.09
C TRP A 185 -7.28 -20.43 -25.41
N ALA A 186 -7.31 -21.33 -24.43
CA ALA A 186 -7.40 -22.75 -24.75
C ALA A 186 -8.71 -23.38 -24.22
N THR A 187 -9.81 -23.17 -24.95
CA THR A 187 -10.73 -24.30 -25.15
C THR A 187 -10.20 -25.06 -26.35
N PRO A 188 -9.68 -26.30 -26.18
CA PRO A 188 -9.37 -27.15 -27.33
C PRO A 188 -10.60 -27.23 -28.21
N ILE A 189 -10.46 -26.91 -29.49
CA ILE A 189 -11.48 -27.19 -30.48
C ILE A 189 -11.52 -28.72 -30.55
N ALA A 190 -12.57 -29.33 -29.99
CA ALA A 190 -12.80 -30.76 -30.17
C ALA A 190 -12.99 -30.98 -31.68
N GLY A 191 -12.10 -31.80 -32.26
CA GLY A 191 -12.21 -32.27 -33.64
C GLY A 191 -13.32 -33.30 -33.80
#